data_AF-A0A522W3U4-F1
#
_entry.id   AF-A0A522W3U4-F1
#
_cell.length_a   1.000
_cell.length_b   1.000
_cell.length_c   1.000
_cell.angle_alpha   90.00
_cell.angle_beta   90.00
_cell.angle_gamma   90.00
#
_symmetry.space_group_name_H-M   'P 1'
#
loop_
_entity.id
_entity.type
_entity.pdbx_description
1 polymer ?
#
loop_
_entity_poly.entity_id
_entity_poly.type
_entity_poly.pdbx_seq_one_letter_code
_entity_poly.pdbx_strand_id
1 'polypeptide(L)'
;MPEIISRYPEITLKVLKESGARCGEGLPQKILTKCPEERFCSLSTGEICVYGADQINKVTQFSAGPFPMFVNFYIFIILAILIFFGGFFLGRLFFSKKPQ
;
A
#
# COMPACT_ATOMS: atom_id res chain seq x y z
N MET A 1 -8.14 10.55 2.53
CA MET A 1 -8.63 10.65 1.15
C MET A 1 -9.62 9.51 0.95
N PRO A 2 -10.94 9.75 0.92
CA PRO A 2 -11.92 8.68 0.81
C PRO A 2 -12.07 8.24 -0.65
N GLU A 3 -11.31 7.23 -1.03
CA GLU A 3 -11.48 6.47 -2.26
C GLU A 3 -12.19 5.16 -1.91
N ILE A 4 -13.24 4.79 -2.65
CA ILE A 4 -13.94 3.51 -2.51
C ILE A 4 -13.58 2.62 -3.69
N ILE A 5 -13.09 1.40 -3.39
CA ILE A 5 -12.92 0.35 -4.39
C ILE A 5 -14.10 -0.61 -4.26
N SER A 6 -14.88 -0.75 -5.33
CA SER A 6 -16.06 -1.61 -5.37
C SER A 6 -15.94 -2.66 -6.47
N ARG A 7 -16.48 -3.86 -6.24
CA ARG A 7 -16.68 -4.85 -7.32
C ARG A 7 -17.71 -4.40 -8.35
N TYR A 8 -18.61 -3.50 -7.94
CA TYR A 8 -19.68 -2.96 -8.77
C TYR A 8 -19.63 -1.42 -8.74
N PRO A 9 -18.63 -0.81 -9.38
CA PRO A 9 -18.46 0.65 -9.35
C PRO A 9 -19.69 1.38 -9.90
N GLU A 10 -20.31 0.87 -10.96
CA GLU A 10 -21.51 1.48 -11.56
C GLU A 10 -22.71 1.49 -10.62
N ILE A 11 -22.93 0.40 -9.88
CA ILE A 11 -24.01 0.31 -8.88
C ILE A 11 -23.73 1.29 -7.74
N THR A 12 -22.46 1.39 -7.34
CA THR A 12 -22.04 2.31 -6.27
C THR A 12 -22.26 3.76 -6.68
N LEU A 13 -21.89 4.14 -7.91
CA LEU A 13 -22.17 5.46 -8.47
C LEU A 13 -23.68 5.73 -8.55
N LYS A 14 -24.48 4.73 -8.94
CA LYS A 14 -25.95 4.84 -8.98
C LYS A 14 -26.54 5.11 -7.61
N VAL A 15 -26.14 4.35 -6.58
CA VAL A 15 -26.60 4.54 -5.20
C VAL A 15 -26.20 5.92 -4.68
N LEU A 16 -24.98 6.37 -4.98
CA LEU A 16 -24.53 7.71 -4.60
C LEU A 16 -25.37 8.79 -5.28
N LYS A 17 -25.65 8.67 -6.58
CA LYS A 17 -26.55 9.59 -7.30
C LYS A 17 -27.96 9.61 -6.69
N GLU A 18 -28.52 8.45 -6.38
CA GLU A 18 -29.84 8.33 -5.72
C GLU A 18 -29.83 8.93 -4.30
N SER A 19 -28.70 8.92 -3.61
CA SER A 19 -28.53 9.59 -2.31
C SER A 19 -28.33 11.11 -2.40
N GLY A 20 -28.37 11.69 -3.61
CA GLY A 20 -28.21 13.12 -3.85
C GLY A 20 -26.78 13.57 -4.13
N ALA A 21 -25.85 12.64 -4.36
CA ALA A 21 -24.51 12.98 -4.84
C ALA A 21 -24.55 13.38 -6.33
N ARG A 22 -23.75 14.38 -6.71
CA ARG A 22 -23.56 14.75 -8.11
C ARG A 22 -22.31 14.06 -8.64
N CYS A 23 -22.47 13.11 -9.54
CA CYS A 23 -21.38 12.28 -10.03
C CYS A 23 -21.26 12.35 -11.56
N GLY A 24 -20.04 12.53 -12.07
CA GLY A 24 -19.76 12.56 -13.51
C GLY A 24 -20.17 13.86 -14.22
N GLU A 25 -20.27 14.97 -13.49
CA GLU A 25 -20.71 16.28 -14.00
C GLU A 25 -19.56 17.28 -14.20
N GLY A 26 -18.30 16.83 -14.17
CA GLY A 26 -17.13 17.73 -14.32
C GLY A 26 -17.03 18.78 -13.21
N LEU A 27 -17.52 18.45 -12.01
CA LEU A 27 -17.55 19.37 -10.88
C LEU A 27 -16.14 19.71 -10.39
N PRO A 28 -15.92 20.93 -9.86
CA PRO A 28 -14.62 21.34 -9.36
C PRO A 28 -14.18 20.42 -8.20
N GLN A 29 -13.04 19.77 -8.38
CA GLN A 29 -12.44 18.87 -7.39
C GLN A 29 -11.56 19.69 -6.45
N LYS A 30 -11.94 19.78 -5.17
CA LYS A 30 -11.21 20.57 -4.17
C LYS A 30 -10.20 19.73 -3.38
N ILE A 31 -10.52 18.45 -3.15
CA ILE A 31 -9.72 17.53 -2.34
C ILE A 31 -9.20 16.38 -3.22
N LEU A 32 -10.03 15.85 -4.12
CA LEU A 32 -9.71 14.66 -4.91
C LEU A 32 -9.20 14.99 -6.32
N THR A 33 -8.20 15.87 -6.45
CA THR A 33 -7.71 16.43 -7.74
C THR A 33 -7.16 15.44 -8.77
N LYS A 34 -6.89 14.19 -8.37
CA LYS A 34 -6.41 13.12 -9.25
C LYS A 34 -7.52 12.19 -9.72
N CYS A 35 -8.76 12.49 -9.37
CA CYS A 35 -9.90 11.64 -9.68
C CYS A 35 -10.38 11.88 -11.12
N PRO A 36 -10.60 10.82 -11.91
CA PRO A 36 -11.21 10.98 -13.21
C PRO A 36 -12.65 11.51 -13.06
N GLU A 37 -13.02 12.47 -13.90
CA GLU A 37 -14.29 13.21 -13.78
C GLU A 37 -15.52 12.31 -13.75
N GLU A 38 -15.53 11.24 -14.54
CA GLU A 38 -16.63 10.26 -14.61
C GLU A 38 -16.84 9.47 -13.31
N ARG A 39 -15.80 9.36 -12.47
CA ARG A 39 -15.79 8.58 -11.22
C ARG A 39 -15.84 9.46 -9.98
N PHE A 40 -15.77 10.77 -10.17
CA PHE A 40 -15.86 11.76 -9.11
C PHE A 40 -17.33 11.99 -8.74
N CYS A 41 -17.60 11.98 -7.43
CA CYS A 41 -18.88 12.30 -6.84
C CYS A 41 -18.71 13.41 -5.81
N SER A 42 -19.48 14.49 -5.95
CA SER A 42 -19.61 15.55 -4.96
C SER A 42 -20.85 15.31 -4.09
N LEU A 43 -20.65 15.24 -2.77
CA LEU A 43 -21.69 15.11 -1.76
C LEU A 43 -21.74 16.39 -0.92
N SER A 44 -22.88 16.65 -0.27
CA SER A 44 -23.03 17.75 0.68
C SER A 44 -22.03 17.67 1.85
N THR A 45 -21.60 16.45 2.20
CA THR A 45 -20.66 16.17 3.29
C THR A 45 -19.20 16.07 2.85
N GLY A 46 -18.91 16.08 1.54
CA GLY A 46 -17.54 15.96 1.04
C GLY A 46 -17.42 15.43 -0.39
N GLU A 47 -16.23 14.95 -0.73
CA GLU A 47 -15.89 14.42 -2.06
C GLU A 47 -15.57 12.93 -1.95
N ILE A 48 -15.99 12.15 -2.95
CA ILE A 48 -15.71 10.72 -3.00
C ILE A 48 -15.38 10.26 -4.42
N CYS A 49 -14.44 9.32 -4.54
CA CYS A 49 -14.08 8.70 -5.80
C CYS A 49 -14.35 7.21 -5.76
N VAL A 50 -15.06 6.73 -6.78
CA VAL A 50 -15.48 5.33 -6.88
C VAL A 50 -14.68 4.64 -7.97
N TYR A 51 -13.85 3.68 -7.58
CA TYR A 51 -13.06 2.86 -8.49
C TYR A 51 -13.58 1.43 -8.54
N GLY A 52 -13.42 0.79 -9.70
CA GLY A 52 -13.60 -0.64 -9.86
C GLY A 52 -12.37 -1.42 -9.39
N ALA A 53 -12.54 -2.72 -9.13
CA ALA A 53 -11.43 -3.62 -8.79
C ALA A 53 -10.39 -3.75 -9.93
N ASP A 54 -10.79 -3.49 -11.17
CA ASP A 54 -9.93 -3.39 -12.35
C ASP A 54 -9.04 -2.13 -12.35
N GLN A 55 -9.38 -1.12 -11.54
CA GLN A 55 -8.73 0.19 -11.50
C GLN A 55 -7.92 0.41 -10.23
N ILE A 56 -7.64 -0.65 -9.47
CA ILE A 56 -6.85 -0.59 -8.23
C ILE A 56 -5.48 0.02 -8.49
N ASN A 57 -4.86 -0.17 -9.66
CA ASN A 57 -3.57 0.45 -9.97
C ASN A 57 -3.62 1.98 -10.15
N LYS A 58 -4.82 2.55 -10.28
CA LYS A 58 -5.04 4.01 -10.40
C LYS A 58 -5.33 4.68 -9.06
N VAL A 59 -5.53 3.90 -7.99
CA VAL A 59 -5.80 4.44 -6.66
C VAL A 59 -4.52 4.96 -6.04
N THR A 60 -4.61 6.07 -5.30
CA THR A 60 -3.41 6.74 -4.76
C THR A 60 -3.02 6.21 -3.39
N GLN A 61 -3.95 5.56 -2.70
CA GLN A 61 -3.77 5.12 -1.31
C GLN A 61 -3.07 3.76 -1.18
N PHE A 62 -3.17 2.90 -2.21
CA PHE A 62 -2.45 1.63 -2.29
C PHE A 62 -1.20 1.78 -3.17
N SER A 63 -0.29 2.68 -2.78
CA SER A 63 1.09 2.57 -3.28
C SER A 63 1.67 1.30 -2.67
N ALA A 64 1.62 0.20 -3.41
CA ALA A 64 2.39 -1.00 -3.12
C ALA A 64 3.87 -0.66 -3.31
N GLY A 65 4.45 0.03 -2.32
CA GLY A 65 5.89 -0.04 -2.10
C GLY A 65 6.28 -1.50 -1.93
N PRO A 66 7.50 -1.90 -2.36
CA PRO A 66 7.93 -3.29 -2.29
C PRO A 66 7.70 -3.83 -0.88
N PHE A 67 6.79 -4.80 -0.81
CA PHE A 67 6.30 -5.45 0.41
C PHE A 67 7.48 -5.89 1.31
N PRO A 68 7.32 -5.98 2.64
CA PRO A 68 8.34 -6.29 3.67
C PRO A 68 9.19 -7.56 3.48
N MET A 69 8.98 -8.32 2.41
CA MET A 69 9.77 -9.49 2.04
C MET A 69 11.27 -9.13 1.90
N PHE A 70 11.61 -7.95 1.36
CA PHE A 70 13.00 -7.50 1.23
C PHE A 70 13.66 -7.16 2.58
N VAL A 71 12.90 -6.58 3.52
CA VAL A 71 13.41 -6.22 4.86
C VAL A 71 13.74 -7.49 5.66
N ASN A 72 12.90 -8.51 5.53
CA ASN A 72 13.07 -9.76 6.27
C ASN A 72 14.30 -10.55 5.76
N PHE A 73 14.50 -10.63 4.44
CA PHE A 73 15.64 -11.33 3.84
C PHE A 73 17.00 -10.73 4.26
N TYR A 74 17.10 -9.40 4.33
CA TYR A 74 18.34 -8.73 4.73
C TYR A 74 18.69 -8.97 6.21
N ILE A 75 17.69 -9.02 7.10
CA ILE A 75 17.88 -9.34 8.52
C ILE A 75 18.40 -10.78 8.69
N PHE A 76 17.84 -11.76 7.98
CA PHE A 76 18.32 -13.14 8.03
C PHE A 76 19.77 -13.27 7.55
N ILE A 77 20.15 -12.54 6.50
CA ILE A 77 21.54 -12.52 6.02
C ILE A 77 22.49 -11.94 7.07
N ILE A 78 22.15 -10.79 7.67
CA ILE A 78 22.99 -10.19 8.72
C ILE A 78 23.14 -11.13 9.91
N LEU A 79 22.04 -11.75 10.35
CA LEU A 79 22.04 -12.66 11.50
C LEU A 79 22.89 -13.91 11.21
N ALA A 80 22.82 -14.46 9.99
CA ALA A 80 23.66 -15.57 9.57
C ALA A 80 25.15 -15.20 9.53
N ILE A 81 25.50 -14.01 9.02
CA ILE A 81 26.88 -13.49 9.02
C ILE A 81 27.40 -13.36 10.45
N LEU A 82 26.63 -12.76 11.37
CA LEU A 82 27.04 -12.60 12.76
C LEU A 82 27.27 -13.94 13.47
N ILE A 83 26.40 -14.93 13.22
CA ILE A 83 26.57 -16.29 13.78
C ILE A 83 27.83 -16.95 13.19
N PHE A 84 28.05 -16.83 11.88
CA PHE A 84 29.18 -17.47 11.21
C PHE A 84 30.52 -16.86 11.66
N PHE A 85 30.63 -15.54 11.68
CA PHE A 85 31.84 -14.85 12.13
C PHE A 85 32.04 -14.97 13.65
N GLY A 86 30.98 -14.88 14.45
CA GLY A 86 31.04 -15.08 15.89
C GLY A 86 31.50 -16.48 16.26
N GLY A 87 30.91 -17.51 15.64
CA GLY A 87 31.30 -18.91 15.82
C GLY A 87 32.73 -19.19 15.36
N PHE A 88 33.16 -18.61 14.24
CA PHE A 88 34.54 -18.73 13.76
C PHE A 88 35.55 -18.08 14.72
N PHE A 89 35.24 -16.91 15.26
CA PHE A 89 36.12 -16.20 16.19
C PHE A 89 36.21 -16.90 17.56
N LEU A 90 35.08 -17.34 18.12
CA LEU A 90 35.06 -18.14 19.35
C LEU A 90 35.77 -19.48 19.17
N GLY A 91 35.58 -20.13 18.02
CA GLY A 91 36.27 -21.36 17.66
C GLY A 91 37.79 -21.18 17.61
N ARG A 92 38.28 -20.09 16.99
CA ARG A 92 39.71 -19.78 16.97
C ARG A 92 40.29 -19.46 18.33
N LEU A 93 39.57 -18.72 19.18
CA LEU A 93 40.00 -18.41 20.55
C LEU A 93 40.11 -19.68 21.42
N PHE A 94 39.16 -20.61 21.31
CA PHE A 94 39.22 -21.87 22.04
C PHE A 94 40.29 -22.83 21.49
N PHE A 95 40.47 -22.91 20.17
CA PHE A 95 41.46 -23.82 19.56
C PHE A 95 42.91 -23.35 19.74
N SER A 96 43.13 -22.04 19.85
CA SER A 96 44.46 -21.46 20.13
C SER A 96 44.90 -21.65 21.59
N LYS A 97 44.00 -22.15 22.45
CA LYS A 97 44.24 -22.38 23.88
C LYS A 97 44.27 -23.87 24.24
N LYS A 98 44.66 -24.76 23.31
CA LYS A 98 45.09 -26.12 23.68
C LYS A 98 46.46 -26.01 24.37
N PRO A 99 46.57 -26.28 25.68
CA PRO A 99 47.87 -26.44 26.32
C PRO A 99 48.43 -27.79 25.86
N GLN A 100 49.64 -27.76 25.30
CA GLN A 100 50.51 -28.94 25.24
C GLN A 100 51.43 -28.89 26.46
#